data_AF-E5XR61-F1
#
_entry.id   AF-E5XR61-F1
#
_cell.length_a   1.000
_cell.length_b   1.000
_cell.length_c   1.000
_cell.angle_alpha   90.00
_cell.angle_beta   90.00
_cell.angle_gamma   90.00
#
_symmetry.space_group_name_H-M   'P 1'
#
loop_
_entity.id
_entity.type
_entity.pdbx_description
1 polymer ?
#
loop_
_entity_poly.entity_id
_entity_poly.type
_entity_poly.pdbx_seq_one_letter_code
_entity_poly.pdbx_strand_id
1 'polypeptide(L)'
;MGIRVRAVSAVLVAATSSGLLAPTALAEPTPPPSAPQPAKVSCSTLDQVQESLDDDIDAGVGGLRIVISSPYASGSSQKNNADDKINMVAHGVTYLKGVDDDSPVPGLARILDKMDRGVDDMRNAVDSLFHWSPGTWNGLEYLQPSMGLAFPQQGTWDTLDYVDEQQEAASDLVAQLRGSCS
;
A
#
# COMPACT_ATOMS: atom_id res chain seq x y z
N MET A 1 -17.98 -34.07 9.31
CA MET A 1 -19.46 -33.93 9.34
C MET A 1 -19.87 -33.51 10.73
N GLY A 2 -20.31 -32.26 10.90
CA GLY A 2 -20.70 -31.71 12.20
C GLY A 2 -21.44 -30.40 11.98
N ILE A 3 -22.71 -30.51 11.60
CA ILE A 3 -23.61 -29.39 11.34
C ILE A 3 -24.05 -28.82 12.70
N ARG A 4 -23.70 -27.57 13.00
CA ARG A 4 -24.32 -26.82 14.11
C ARG A 4 -25.26 -25.77 13.52
N VAL A 5 -26.55 -26.12 13.52
CA VAL A 5 -27.67 -25.21 13.26
C VAL A 5 -27.84 -24.32 14.50
N ARG A 6 -27.76 -23.00 14.34
CA ARG A 6 -28.27 -22.04 15.33
C ARG A 6 -29.61 -21.50 14.85
N ALA A 7 -30.65 -21.91 15.55
CA ALA A 7 -32.01 -21.44 15.35
C ALA A 7 -32.27 -20.15 16.16
N VAL A 8 -32.87 -19.18 15.47
CA VAL A 8 -34.03 -18.35 15.83
C VAL A 8 -34.06 -17.68 17.21
N SER A 9 -34.17 -16.35 17.20
CA SER A 9 -35.07 -15.62 18.10
C SER A 9 -35.60 -14.38 17.37
N ALA A 10 -36.79 -14.54 16.79
CA ALA A 10 -37.61 -13.44 16.30
C ALA A 10 -38.27 -12.77 17.51
N VAL A 11 -37.98 -11.49 17.73
CA VAL A 11 -38.67 -10.70 18.74
C VAL A 11 -39.95 -10.16 18.11
N LEU A 12 -41.07 -10.75 18.52
CA LEU A 12 -42.43 -10.31 18.23
C LEU A 12 -42.77 -9.19 19.24
N VAL A 13 -42.87 -7.93 18.79
CA VAL A 13 -43.42 -6.85 19.62
C VAL A 13 -44.85 -6.61 19.17
N ALA A 14 -45.77 -6.91 20.09
CA ALA A 14 -47.21 -6.72 19.93
C ALA A 14 -47.60 -5.25 20.05
N ALA A 15 -48.59 -4.88 19.24
CA ALA A 15 -49.18 -3.56 19.12
C ALA A 15 -49.92 -3.11 20.40
N THR A 16 -49.82 -1.83 20.73
CA THR A 16 -50.80 -1.11 21.55
C THR A 16 -51.36 0.05 20.74
N SER A 17 -52.61 -0.11 20.33
CA SER A 17 -53.44 0.89 19.66
C SER A 17 -54.01 1.88 20.66
N SER A 18 -53.67 3.16 20.52
CA SER A 18 -54.38 4.28 21.14
C SER A 18 -54.78 5.27 20.05
N GLY A 19 -56.09 5.38 19.82
CA GLY A 19 -56.68 6.30 18.87
C GLY A 19 -56.59 7.74 19.36
N LEU A 20 -56.05 8.61 18.50
CA LEU A 20 -56.15 10.06 18.59
C LEU A 20 -56.59 10.55 17.22
N LEU A 21 -57.79 11.14 17.17
CA LEU A 21 -58.32 11.85 16.03
C LEU A 21 -57.47 13.11 15.79
N ALA A 22 -56.71 13.12 14.70
CA ALA A 22 -55.96 14.28 14.23
C ALA A 22 -56.61 14.83 12.94
N PRO A 23 -56.60 16.15 12.72
CA PRO A 23 -57.13 16.77 11.52
C PRO A 23 -56.33 16.34 10.29
N THR A 24 -57.01 16.03 9.19
CA THR A 24 -56.43 15.75 7.88
C THR A 24 -55.66 16.96 7.36
N ALA A 25 -54.36 17.01 7.65
CA ALA A 25 -53.40 17.76 6.87
C ALA A 25 -53.02 16.91 5.65
N LEU A 26 -53.23 17.43 4.45
CA LEU A 26 -52.67 16.88 3.21
C LEU A 26 -51.15 16.94 3.33
N ALA A 27 -50.53 15.81 3.68
CA ALA A 27 -49.09 15.67 3.62
C ALA A 27 -48.66 15.68 2.15
N GLU A 28 -47.90 16.70 1.75
CA GLU A 28 -47.19 16.69 0.48
C GLU A 28 -46.25 15.47 0.47
N PRO A 29 -46.12 14.78 -0.68
CA PRO A 29 -45.20 13.65 -0.80
C PRO A 29 -43.78 14.14 -0.51
N THR A 30 -43.18 13.63 0.57
CA THR A 30 -41.75 13.79 0.83
C THR A 30 -40.99 13.35 -0.42
N PRO A 31 -40.14 14.22 -1.00
CA PRO A 31 -39.32 13.81 -2.13
C PRO A 31 -38.48 12.60 -1.72
N PRO A 32 -38.28 11.62 -2.63
CA PRO A 32 -37.44 10.47 -2.35
C PRO A 32 -36.05 10.96 -1.90
N PRO A 33 -35.41 10.28 -0.93
CA PRO A 33 -34.05 10.62 -0.55
C PRO A 33 -33.17 10.62 -1.80
N SER A 34 -32.51 11.76 -2.07
CA SER A 34 -31.55 11.86 -3.16
C SER A 34 -30.56 10.71 -3.05
N ALA A 35 -30.34 10.00 -4.17
CA ALA A 35 -29.33 8.96 -4.23
C ALA A 35 -27.99 9.53 -3.72
N PRO A 36 -27.22 8.76 -2.92
CA PRO A 36 -25.90 9.21 -2.48
C PRO A 36 -25.11 9.62 -3.73
N GLN A 37 -24.73 10.90 -3.80
CA GLN A 37 -23.80 11.31 -4.84
C GLN A 37 -22.51 10.53 -4.61
N PRO A 38 -21.89 9.96 -5.66
CA PRO A 38 -20.60 9.30 -5.51
C PRO A 38 -19.65 10.30 -4.85
N ALA A 39 -19.00 9.88 -3.76
CA ALA A 39 -18.01 10.71 -3.08
C ALA A 39 -17.00 11.18 -4.13
N LYS A 40 -16.91 12.50 -4.32
CA LYS A 40 -15.98 13.08 -5.27
C LYS A 40 -14.60 13.11 -4.62
N VAL A 41 -13.61 12.58 -5.31
CA VAL A 41 -12.22 12.67 -4.89
C VAL A 41 -11.74 14.09 -5.14
N SER A 42 -11.09 14.70 -4.15
CA SER A 42 -10.56 16.06 -4.31
C SER A 42 -9.34 16.06 -5.23
N CYS A 43 -9.18 17.13 -6.03
CA CYS A 43 -8.00 17.23 -6.89
C CYS A 43 -6.70 17.26 -6.07
N SER A 44 -6.72 17.88 -4.89
CA SER A 44 -5.56 17.89 -3.98
C SER A 44 -5.22 16.51 -3.41
N THR A 45 -6.21 15.62 -3.23
CA THR A 45 -5.96 14.23 -2.82
C THR A 45 -5.25 13.50 -3.96
N LEU A 46 -5.73 13.65 -5.20
CA LEU A 46 -5.09 13.06 -6.38
C LEU A 46 -3.66 13.56 -6.59
N ASP A 47 -3.41 14.84 -6.33
CA ASP A 47 -2.06 15.41 -6.43
C ASP A 47 -1.12 14.87 -5.35
N GLN A 48 -1.58 14.74 -4.10
CA GLN A 48 -0.81 14.09 -3.03
C GLN A 48 -0.50 12.63 -3.34
N VAL A 49 -1.46 11.90 -3.93
CA VAL A 49 -1.23 10.53 -4.37
C VAL A 49 -0.15 10.50 -5.44
N GLN A 50 -0.26 11.32 -6.48
CA GLN A 50 0.74 11.37 -7.56
C GLN A 50 2.13 11.75 -7.03
N GLU A 51 2.21 12.75 -6.17
CA GLU A 51 3.48 13.23 -5.61
C GLU A 51 4.22 12.11 -4.86
N SER A 52 3.54 11.35 -3.99
CA SER A 52 4.17 10.24 -3.27
C SER A 52 4.49 9.04 -4.18
N LEU A 53 3.67 8.78 -5.22
CA LEU A 53 4.00 7.77 -6.23
C LEU A 53 5.32 8.08 -6.94
N ASP A 54 5.60 9.36 -7.23
CA ASP A 54 6.80 9.79 -7.96
C ASP A 54 8.00 9.96 -7.00
N ASP A 55 7.83 10.69 -5.90
CA ASP A 55 8.93 11.10 -5.02
C ASP A 55 9.36 10.02 -4.02
N ASP A 56 8.46 9.10 -3.65
CA ASP A 56 8.78 8.01 -2.71
C ASP A 56 8.91 6.67 -3.43
N ILE A 57 7.90 6.28 -4.21
CA ILE A 57 7.82 4.92 -4.76
C ILE A 57 8.74 4.76 -5.97
N ASP A 58 8.56 5.57 -7.03
CA ASP A 58 9.41 5.51 -8.24
C ASP A 58 10.87 5.83 -7.90
N ALA A 59 11.12 6.94 -7.18
CA ALA A 59 12.47 7.31 -6.75
C ALA A 59 13.12 6.25 -5.84
N GLY A 60 12.34 5.59 -4.99
CA GLY A 60 12.78 4.50 -4.13
C GLY A 60 13.16 3.25 -4.92
N VAL A 61 12.28 2.76 -5.81
CA VAL A 61 12.53 1.59 -6.67
C VAL A 61 13.71 1.85 -7.61
N GLY A 62 13.71 2.97 -8.32
CA GLY A 62 14.81 3.37 -9.22
C GLY A 62 16.13 3.53 -8.47
N GLY A 63 16.10 4.15 -7.29
CA GLY A 63 17.25 4.26 -6.40
C GLY A 63 17.78 2.89 -5.96
N LEU A 64 16.90 1.95 -5.62
CA LEU A 64 17.31 0.61 -5.22
C LEU A 64 17.99 -0.15 -6.37
N ARG A 65 17.45 -0.07 -7.60
CA ARG A 65 18.09 -0.66 -8.80
C ARG A 65 19.53 -0.17 -8.95
N ILE A 66 19.76 1.13 -8.77
CA ILE A 66 21.09 1.71 -8.82
C ILE A 66 21.97 1.14 -7.70
N VAL A 67 21.48 1.12 -6.46
CA VAL A 67 22.26 0.62 -5.32
C VAL A 67 22.72 -0.81 -5.53
N ILE A 68 21.82 -1.73 -5.89
CA ILE A 68 22.14 -3.17 -6.00
C ILE A 68 22.94 -3.54 -7.25
N SER A 69 22.95 -2.68 -8.28
CA SER A 69 23.76 -2.87 -9.49
C SER A 69 25.11 -2.14 -9.47
N SER A 70 25.32 -1.21 -8.53
CA SER A 70 26.54 -0.41 -8.48
C SER A 70 27.67 -1.08 -7.68
N PRO A 71 28.94 -0.81 -8.03
CA PRO A 71 30.07 -1.19 -7.19
C PRO A 71 30.14 -0.30 -5.93
N TYR A 72 30.36 -0.92 -4.77
CA TYR A 72 30.52 -0.23 -3.49
C TYR A 72 31.87 -0.56 -2.84
N ALA A 73 32.40 0.41 -2.08
CA ALA A 73 33.61 0.20 -1.29
C ALA A 73 33.40 -0.77 -0.11
N SER A 74 32.16 -0.89 0.39
CA SER A 74 31.78 -1.86 1.41
C SER A 74 30.35 -2.36 1.21
N GLY A 75 30.13 -3.66 1.41
CA GLY A 75 28.79 -4.24 1.37
C GLY A 75 27.87 -3.71 2.46
N SER A 76 28.40 -3.31 3.62
CA SER A 76 27.60 -2.70 4.69
C SER A 76 27.03 -1.35 4.29
N SER A 77 27.83 -0.48 3.65
CA SER A 77 27.33 0.79 3.12
C SER A 77 26.30 0.57 2.02
N GLN A 78 26.52 -0.44 1.17
CA GLN A 78 25.58 -0.80 0.12
C GLN A 78 24.24 -1.29 0.68
N LYS A 79 24.28 -2.16 1.70
CA LYS A 79 23.08 -2.63 2.39
C LYS A 79 22.31 -1.48 3.02
N ASN A 80 22.99 -0.60 3.76
CA ASN A 80 22.33 0.55 4.38
C ASN A 80 21.64 1.43 3.34
N ASN A 81 22.30 1.71 2.21
CA ASN A 81 21.69 2.48 1.13
C ASN A 81 20.51 1.73 0.48
N ALA A 82 20.58 0.40 0.36
CA ALA A 82 19.48 -0.40 -0.18
C ALA A 82 18.28 -0.38 0.76
N ASP A 83 18.53 -0.54 2.07
CA ASP A 83 17.52 -0.47 3.11
C ASP A 83 16.86 0.92 3.15
N ASP A 84 17.63 2.00 2.99
CA ASP A 84 17.12 3.37 2.89
C ASP A 84 16.16 3.53 1.69
N LYS A 85 16.50 2.93 0.53
CA LYS A 85 15.63 2.97 -0.66
C LYS A 85 14.36 2.13 -0.49
N ILE A 86 14.45 0.97 0.15
CA ILE A 86 13.25 0.21 0.48
C ILE A 86 12.37 0.96 1.49
N ASN A 87 12.97 1.62 2.48
CA ASN A 87 12.23 2.40 3.47
C ASN A 87 11.54 3.62 2.85
N MET A 88 12.12 4.22 1.82
CA MET A 88 11.48 5.27 1.01
C MET A 88 10.20 4.74 0.35
N VAL A 89 10.26 3.60 -0.34
CA VAL A 89 9.06 2.97 -0.93
C VAL A 89 8.02 2.61 0.13
N ALA A 90 8.46 1.99 1.24
CA ALA A 90 7.58 1.59 2.35
C ALA A 90 6.87 2.80 2.98
N HIS A 91 7.58 3.91 3.13
CA HIS A 91 7.04 5.17 3.62
C HIS A 91 5.96 5.70 2.67
N GLY A 92 6.25 5.75 1.37
CA GLY A 92 5.27 6.17 0.35
C GLY A 92 4.00 5.33 0.39
N VAL A 93 4.11 4.00 0.41
CA VAL A 93 2.93 3.10 0.51
C VAL A 93 2.14 3.36 1.80
N THR A 94 2.82 3.54 2.94
CA THR A 94 2.16 3.82 4.22
C THR A 94 1.45 5.17 4.22
N TYR A 95 2.10 6.20 3.65
CA TYR A 95 1.52 7.53 3.49
C TYR A 95 0.27 7.48 2.61
N LEU A 96 0.33 6.82 1.46
CA LEU A 96 -0.80 6.67 0.55
C LEU A 96 -1.98 5.92 1.17
N LYS A 97 -1.72 4.90 2.02
CA LYS A 97 -2.77 4.25 2.80
C LYS A 97 -3.46 5.22 3.75
N GLY A 98 -2.70 6.09 4.41
CA GLY A 98 -3.27 7.16 5.25
C GLY A 98 -4.11 8.15 4.45
N VAL A 99 -3.66 8.55 3.25
CA VAL A 99 -4.42 9.43 2.35
C VAL A 99 -5.73 8.77 1.91
N ASP A 100 -5.71 7.48 1.57
CA ASP A 100 -6.91 6.71 1.18
C ASP A 100 -7.89 6.50 2.35
N ASP A 101 -7.38 6.27 3.56
CA ASP A 101 -8.20 6.13 4.77
C ASP A 101 -8.94 7.44 5.11
N ASP A 102 -8.27 8.59 4.95
CA ASP A 102 -8.85 9.91 5.20
C ASP A 102 -9.77 10.39 4.07
N SER A 103 -9.47 10.02 2.82
CA SER A 103 -10.21 10.43 1.62
C SER A 103 -10.20 9.32 0.56
N PRO A 104 -11.14 8.36 0.63
CA PRO A 104 -11.11 7.16 -0.20
C PRO A 104 -11.06 7.45 -1.70
N VAL A 105 -10.05 6.91 -2.35
CA VAL A 105 -9.84 6.96 -3.80
C VAL A 105 -10.33 5.64 -4.39
N PRO A 106 -11.40 5.64 -5.22
CA PRO A 106 -11.98 4.41 -5.74
C PRO A 106 -10.95 3.52 -6.46
N GLY A 107 -10.68 2.34 -5.91
CA GLY A 107 -9.77 1.35 -6.49
C GLY A 107 -8.32 1.41 -5.97
N LEU A 108 -7.93 2.46 -5.24
CA LEU A 108 -6.55 2.65 -4.78
C LEU A 108 -6.14 1.64 -3.71
N ALA A 109 -6.99 1.39 -2.70
CA ALA A 109 -6.72 0.44 -1.61
C ALA A 109 -6.14 -0.91 -2.07
N ARG A 110 -6.71 -1.51 -3.13
CA ARG A 110 -6.24 -2.81 -3.65
C ARG A 110 -4.83 -2.71 -4.25
N ILE A 111 -4.50 -1.60 -4.88
CA ILE A 111 -3.17 -1.37 -5.46
C ILE A 111 -2.17 -1.19 -4.33
N LEU A 112 -2.52 -0.43 -3.29
CA LEU A 112 -1.67 -0.21 -2.11
C LEU A 112 -1.41 -1.50 -1.32
N ASP A 113 -2.39 -2.40 -1.18
CA ASP A 113 -2.18 -3.72 -0.56
C ASP A 113 -1.18 -4.59 -1.33
N LYS A 114 -1.18 -4.48 -2.67
CA LYS A 114 -0.21 -5.19 -3.51
C LYS A 114 1.18 -4.57 -3.39
N MET A 115 1.27 -3.24 -3.39
CA MET A 115 2.54 -2.55 -3.18
C MET A 115 3.15 -2.91 -1.83
N ASP A 116 2.34 -2.94 -0.76
CA ASP A 116 2.78 -3.32 0.58
C ASP A 116 3.42 -4.72 0.62
N ARG A 117 2.77 -5.70 -0.03
CA ARG A 117 3.36 -7.03 -0.23
C ARG A 117 4.64 -6.95 -1.05
N GLY A 118 4.65 -6.16 -2.12
CA GLY A 118 5.81 -5.95 -2.96
C GLY A 118 7.00 -5.36 -2.19
N VAL A 119 6.76 -4.45 -1.24
CA VAL A 119 7.79 -3.92 -0.34
C VAL A 119 8.39 -5.02 0.53
N ASP A 120 7.56 -5.89 1.10
CA ASP A 120 8.06 -7.02 1.89
C ASP A 120 8.86 -8.02 1.04
N ASP A 121 8.39 -8.29 -0.19
CA ASP A 121 9.14 -9.10 -1.15
C ASP A 121 10.47 -8.42 -1.51
N MET A 122 10.51 -7.10 -1.71
CA MET A 122 11.75 -6.34 -1.98
C MET A 122 12.73 -6.48 -0.82
N ARG A 123 12.27 -6.34 0.43
CA ARG A 123 13.11 -6.54 1.63
C ARG A 123 13.74 -7.93 1.61
N ASN A 124 12.92 -8.96 1.41
CA ASN A 124 13.39 -10.35 1.39
C ASN A 124 14.38 -10.60 0.25
N ALA A 125 14.09 -10.09 -0.94
CA ALA A 125 14.96 -10.22 -2.10
C ALA A 125 16.31 -9.54 -1.87
N VAL A 126 16.32 -8.32 -1.33
CA VAL A 126 17.54 -7.56 -1.03
C VAL A 126 18.33 -8.20 0.11
N ASP A 127 17.69 -8.61 1.20
CA ASP A 127 18.35 -9.29 2.32
C ASP A 127 19.04 -10.58 1.86
N SER A 128 18.45 -11.30 0.91
CA SER A 128 19.06 -12.50 0.34
C SER A 128 20.35 -12.24 -0.44
N LEU A 129 20.57 -11.00 -0.90
CA LEU A 129 21.81 -10.62 -1.60
C LEU A 129 22.97 -10.41 -0.64
N PHE A 130 22.70 -9.97 0.59
CA PHE A 130 23.73 -9.61 1.54
C PHE A 130 24.07 -10.76 2.48
N HIS A 131 25.35 -11.14 2.51
CA HIS A 131 25.83 -12.18 3.41
C HIS A 131 26.94 -11.66 4.31
N TRP A 132 26.88 -12.07 5.57
CA TRP A 132 27.91 -11.77 6.55
C TRP A 132 29.00 -12.84 6.50
N SER A 133 30.24 -12.40 6.31
CA SER A 133 31.43 -13.23 6.47
C SER A 133 32.05 -12.95 7.84
N PRO A 134 32.07 -13.93 8.75
CA PRO A 134 32.74 -13.76 10.04
C PRO A 134 34.24 -13.56 9.83
N GLY A 135 34.86 -12.79 10.70
CA GLY A 135 36.30 -12.64 10.71
C GLY A 135 36.99 -13.98 10.98
N THR A 136 38.11 -14.22 10.32
CA THR A 136 38.84 -15.50 10.41
C THR A 136 40.31 -15.26 10.66
N TRP A 137 40.89 -16.09 11.53
CA TRP A 137 42.33 -16.14 11.74
C TRP A 137 42.96 -17.11 10.73
N ASN A 138 43.88 -16.64 9.88
CA ASN A 138 44.53 -17.48 8.87
C ASN A 138 45.94 -17.96 9.27
N GLY A 139 46.36 -17.70 10.52
CA GLY A 139 47.70 -18.04 11.02
C GLY A 139 48.72 -16.90 10.94
N LEU A 140 48.46 -15.86 10.14
CA LEU A 140 49.34 -14.70 9.96
C LEU A 140 48.67 -13.40 10.42
N GLU A 141 47.38 -13.27 10.15
CA GLU A 141 46.59 -12.10 10.53
C GLU A 141 45.13 -12.48 10.79
N TYR A 142 44.44 -11.57 11.47
CA TYR A 142 42.99 -11.65 11.65
C TYR A 142 42.30 -10.91 10.51
N LEU A 143 41.64 -11.66 9.63
CA LEU A 143 40.76 -11.09 8.62
C LEU A 143 39.53 -10.52 9.31
N GLN A 144 39.29 -9.23 9.10
CA GLN A 144 38.14 -8.56 9.69
C GLN A 144 36.83 -9.11 9.11
N PRO A 145 35.76 -9.17 9.92
CA PRO A 145 34.44 -9.50 9.41
C PRO A 145 34.01 -8.52 8.32
N SER A 146 33.25 -9.00 7.35
CA SER A 146 32.82 -8.20 6.22
C SER A 146 31.44 -8.61 5.73
N MET A 147 30.77 -7.69 5.03
CA MET A 147 29.52 -7.97 4.34
C MET A 147 29.80 -8.04 2.84
N GLY A 148 29.41 -9.16 2.23
CA GLY A 148 29.48 -9.38 0.79
C GLY A 148 28.11 -9.21 0.14
N LEU A 149 28.13 -8.94 -1.17
CA LEU A 149 26.94 -8.89 -2.03
C LEU A 149 27.01 -10.02 -3.05
N ALA A 150 25.94 -10.82 -3.12
CA ALA A 150 25.73 -11.77 -4.20
C ALA A 150 25.19 -11.06 -5.46
N PHE A 151 25.50 -11.60 -6.64
CA PHE A 151 24.95 -11.04 -7.86
C PHE A 151 23.42 -11.18 -7.87
N PRO A 152 22.65 -10.09 -8.14
CA PRO A 152 21.20 -10.14 -8.20
C PRO A 152 20.71 -11.20 -9.19
N GLN A 153 19.79 -12.04 -8.73
CA GLN A 153 19.14 -13.04 -9.57
C GLN A 153 17.92 -12.43 -10.27
N GLN A 154 17.39 -13.10 -11.29
CA GLN A 154 16.17 -12.66 -11.99
C GLN A 154 15.02 -12.35 -11.01
N GLY A 155 14.82 -13.22 -10.01
CA GLY A 155 13.78 -13.03 -9.00
C GLY A 155 13.91 -11.75 -8.19
N THR A 156 15.13 -11.20 -8.01
CA THR A 156 15.29 -9.87 -7.40
C THR A 156 14.69 -8.79 -8.29
N TRP A 157 15.00 -8.82 -9.59
CA TRP A 157 14.49 -7.84 -10.54
C TRP A 157 12.97 -7.94 -10.71
N ASP A 158 12.44 -9.16 -10.78
CA ASP A 158 10.99 -9.40 -10.90
C ASP A 158 10.23 -8.76 -9.73
N THR A 159 10.79 -8.78 -8.53
CA THR A 159 10.20 -8.12 -7.36
C THR A 159 10.20 -6.59 -7.46
N LEU A 160 11.27 -5.99 -8.00
CA LEU A 160 11.32 -4.54 -8.24
C LEU A 160 10.36 -4.14 -9.36
N ASP A 161 10.34 -4.92 -10.45
CA ASP A 161 9.41 -4.73 -11.57
C ASP A 161 7.94 -4.83 -11.09
N TYR A 162 7.64 -5.75 -10.17
CA TYR A 162 6.28 -5.88 -9.63
C TYR A 162 5.77 -4.61 -8.92
N VAL A 163 6.63 -3.96 -8.12
CA VAL A 163 6.27 -2.71 -7.45
C VAL A 163 6.13 -1.56 -8.45
N ASP A 164 7.02 -1.51 -9.44
CA ASP A 164 6.96 -0.57 -10.56
C ASP A 164 5.63 -0.69 -11.32
N GLU A 165 5.20 -1.91 -11.66
CA GLU A 165 3.90 -2.17 -12.30
C GLU A 165 2.71 -1.71 -11.45
N GLN A 166 2.80 -1.82 -10.11
CA GLN A 166 1.74 -1.30 -9.25
C GLN A 166 1.75 0.23 -9.17
N GLN A 167 2.94 0.85 -9.20
CA GLN A 167 3.10 2.32 -9.26
C GLN A 167 2.45 2.86 -10.53
N GLU A 168 2.71 2.23 -11.67
CA GLU A 168 2.13 2.62 -12.95
C GLU A 168 0.59 2.46 -12.91
N ALA A 169 0.09 1.36 -12.36
CA ALA A 169 -1.34 1.14 -12.19
C ALA A 169 -2.02 2.19 -11.27
N ALA A 170 -1.32 2.67 -10.24
CA ALA A 170 -1.82 3.75 -9.38
C ALA A 170 -1.81 5.10 -10.10
N SER A 171 -0.74 5.41 -10.83
CA SER A 171 -0.65 6.63 -11.65
C SER A 171 -1.74 6.68 -12.73
N ASP A 172 -2.00 5.56 -13.39
CA ASP A 172 -3.09 5.42 -14.36
C ASP A 172 -4.47 5.65 -13.74
N LEU A 173 -4.68 5.17 -12.50
CA LEU A 173 -5.91 5.41 -11.76
C LEU A 173 -6.07 6.91 -11.45
N VAL A 174 -5.01 7.56 -10.97
CA VAL A 174 -5.01 9.00 -10.71
C VAL A 174 -5.34 9.79 -11.98
N ALA A 175 -4.69 9.46 -13.10
CA ALA A 175 -4.93 10.10 -14.40
C ALA A 175 -6.39 9.97 -14.86
N GLN A 176 -7.01 8.81 -14.67
CA GLN A 176 -8.42 8.58 -14.98
C GLN A 176 -9.35 9.44 -14.12
N LEU A 177 -9.05 9.61 -12.83
CA LEU A 177 -9.90 10.33 -11.89
C LEU A 177 -9.79 11.86 -12.02
N ARG A 178 -8.64 12.37 -12.49
CA ARG A 178 -8.39 13.82 -12.66
C ARG A 178 -9.43 14.56 -13.49
N GLY A 179 -10.05 13.91 -14.48
CA GLY A 179 -11.11 14.53 -15.30
C GLY A 179 -12.42 14.83 -14.56
N SER A 180 -12.57 14.32 -13.33
CA SER A 180 -13.81 14.37 -12.55
C SER A 180 -13.64 14.81 -11.10
N CYS A 181 -12.42 15.19 -10.69
CA CYS A 181 -12.13 15.67 -9.34
C CYS A 181 -12.76 17.06 -9.11
N SER A 182 -13.00 17.40 -7.83
CA SER A 182 -13.59 18.69 -7.43
C SER A 182 -13.03 19.22 -6.13
#